data_AF-A0A091DRG0-F1
#
_entry.id   AF-A0A091DRG0-F1
#
_cell.length_a   1.000
_cell.length_b   1.000
_cell.length_c   1.000
_cell.angle_alpha   90.00
_cell.angle_beta   90.00
_cell.angle_gamma   90.00
#
_symmetry.space_group_name_H-M   'P 1'
#
loop_
_entity.id
_entity.type
_entity.pdbx_description
1 polymer ?
#
loop_
_entity_poly.entity_id
_entity_poly.type
_entity_poly.pdbx_seq_one_letter_code
_entity_poly.pdbx_strand_id
1 'polypeptide(L)' 'MEAEMAFQFLAPLPGAARREFRVSGNLLAPRLTAEGPGGLQIAVASRLDQLALLAQATHRFVPPFFARPQAGKGA' A
#
# COMPACT_ATOMS: atom_id res chain seq x y z
N MET A 1 1.79 -9.03 7.68
CA MET A 1 0.54 -9.45 7.00
C MET A 1 0.01 -8.40 6.03
N GLU A 2 -0.52 -7.25 6.47
CA GLU A 2 -1.13 -6.26 5.55
C GLU A 2 -0.12 -5.64 4.56
N ALA A 3 1.08 -5.28 5.03
CA ALA A 3 2.13 -4.74 4.17
C ALA A 3 2.72 -5.77 3.17
N GLU A 4 2.70 -7.07 3.51
CA GLU A 4 3.11 -8.16 2.62
C GLU A 4 2.04 -8.46 1.57
N MET A 5 0.75 -8.41 1.95
CA MET A 5 -0.35 -8.45 0.98
C MET A 5 -0.25 -7.26 0.02
N ALA A 6 0.03 -6.06 0.53
CA ALA A 6 0.25 -4.90 -0.32
C ALA A 6 1.38 -5.10 -1.32
N PHE A 7 2.49 -5.69 -0.90
CA PHE A 7 3.59 -6.01 -1.80
C PHE A 7 3.17 -6.94 -2.95
N GLN A 8 2.38 -7.99 -2.69
CA GLN A 8 1.98 -8.95 -3.72
C GLN A 8 0.89 -8.43 -4.68
N PHE A 9 0.01 -7.53 -4.22
CA PHE A 9 -1.13 -7.04 -5.03
C PHE A 9 -0.82 -5.79 -5.86
N LEU A 10 0.34 -5.16 -5.67
CA LEU A 10 0.69 -3.92 -6.35
C LEU A 10 1.22 -4.17 -7.78
N ALA A 11 0.30 -4.18 -8.75
CA ALA A 11 0.59 -4.37 -10.17
C ALA A 11 1.62 -3.35 -10.72
N PRO A 12 2.38 -3.70 -11.79
CA PRO A 12 3.34 -2.81 -12.46
C PRO A 12 2.77 -1.43 -12.81
N LEU A 13 3.60 -0.39 -12.74
CA LEU A 13 3.19 0.99 -13.07
C LEU A 13 3.67 1.39 -14.46
N PRO A 14 2.82 1.98 -15.30
CA PRO A 14 3.28 2.65 -16.50
C PRO A 14 4.18 3.84 -16.13
N GLY A 15 5.34 3.96 -16.79
CA GLY A 15 6.28 5.06 -16.60
C GLY A 15 7.32 4.91 -15.47
N ALA A 16 7.29 3.82 -14.70
CA ALA A 16 8.31 3.52 -13.70
C ALA A 16 9.41 2.61 -14.27
N ALA A 17 10.67 3.08 -14.28
CA ALA A 17 11.84 2.34 -14.75
C ALA A 17 12.34 1.32 -13.71
N ARG A 18 12.17 1.60 -12.42
CA ARG A 18 12.53 0.70 -11.33
C ARG A 18 11.57 0.83 -10.16
N ARG A 19 11.21 -0.31 -9.58
CA ARG A 19 10.35 -0.43 -8.41
C ARG A 19 11.05 -1.27 -7.37
N GLU A 20 11.24 -0.70 -6.19
CA GLU A 20 11.66 -1.45 -5.01
C GLU A 20 10.65 -1.21 -3.91
N PHE A 21 10.39 -2.23 -3.11
CA PHE A 21 9.53 -2.11 -1.96
C PHE A 21 10.29 -2.60 -0.75
N ARG A 22 10.27 -1.81 0.31
CA ARG A 22 10.71 -2.27 1.62
C ARG A 22 9.50 -2.41 2.51
N VAL A 23 9.32 -3.60 3.05
CA VAL A 23 8.32 -3.88 4.07
C VAL A 23 9.05 -4.06 5.40
N SER A 24 8.65 -3.33 6.42
CA SER A 24 9.18 -3.47 7.77
C SER A 24 8.03 -3.40 8.77
N GLY A 25 7.62 -4.56 9.31
CA GLY A 25 6.43 -4.68 10.14
C GLY A 25 5.18 -4.16 9.42
N ASN A 26 4.72 -2.98 9.84
CA ASN A 26 3.49 -2.34 9.36
C ASN A 26 3.79 -1.24 8.32
N LEU A 27 5.06 -0.98 8.04
CA LEU A 27 5.50 0.07 7.11
C LEU A 27 5.74 -0.51 5.73
N LEU A 28 5.12 0.09 4.72
CA LEU A 28 5.42 -0.12 3.31
C LEU A 28 6.10 1.13 2.74
N ALA A 29 7.36 1.00 2.33
CA ALA A 29 8.14 2.08 1.72
C ALA A 29 8.43 1.76 0.25
N PRO A 30 7.65 2.29 -0.71
CA PRO A 30 7.92 2.13 -2.13
C PRO A 30 9.01 3.12 -2.58
N ARG A 31 10.00 2.61 -3.32
CA ARG A 31 10.94 3.42 -4.09
C ARG A 31 10.53 3.39 -5.56
N LEU A 32 10.28 4.57 -6.11
CA LEU A 32 9.89 4.77 -7.51
C LEU A 32 11.00 5.52 -8.23
N THR A 33 11.45 4.98 -9.35
CA THR A 33 12.38 5.65 -10.27
C THR A 33 11.71 5.77 -11.64
N ALA A 34 11.84 6.93 -12.30
CA ALA A 34 11.35 7.17 -13.65
C ALA A 34 12.36 8.02 -14.43
N GLU A 35 12.31 7.93 -15.76
CA GLU A 35 13.24 8.61 -16.68
C GLU A 35 13.05 10.14 -16.72
N GLY A 36 11.89 10.64 -16.29
CA GLY A 36 11.62 12.07 -16.27
C GLY A 36 10.51 12.46 -15.31
N PRO A 37 10.37 13.77 -15.02
CA PRO A 37 9.41 14.27 -14.03
C PRO A 37 7.97 13.85 -14.32
N GLY A 38 7.54 13.86 -15.59
CA GLY A 38 6.20 13.44 -15.99
C GLY A 38 5.92 11.96 -15.72
N GLY A 39 6.90 11.09 -16.02
CA GLY A 39 6.79 9.66 -15.72
C GLY A 39 6.74 9.38 -14.21
N LEU A 40 7.49 10.14 -13.41
CA LEU A 40 7.46 10.02 -11.96
C LEU A 40 6.09 10.44 -11.39
N GLN A 41 5.51 11.54 -11.87
CA GLN A 41 4.18 11.99 -11.44
C GLN A 41 3.11 10.94 -11.74
N ILE A 42 3.10 10.37 -12.96
CA ILE A 42 2.17 9.31 -13.35
C ILE A 42 2.35 8.08 -12.46
N ALA A 43 3.61 7.67 -12.22
CA ALA A 43 3.92 6.53 -11.37
C ALA A 43 3.48 6.74 -9.91
N VAL A 44 3.68 7.95 -9.35
CA VAL A 44 3.24 8.29 -8.00
C VAL A 44 1.72 8.29 -7.90
N ALA A 45 1.01 8.95 -8.82
CA ALA A 45 -0.45 9.03 -8.80
C ALA A 45 -1.08 7.63 -8.85
N SER A 46 -0.68 6.84 -9.85
CA SER A 46 -1.18 5.48 -10.02
C SER A 46 -0.81 4.55 -8.85
N ARG A 47 0.33 4.80 -8.16
CA ARG A 47 0.68 4.07 -6.94
C ARG A 47 -0.29 4.37 -5.80
N LEU A 48 -0.60 5.64 -5.60
CA LEU A 48 -1.51 6.07 -4.54
C LEU A 48 -2.91 5.51 -4.78
N ASP A 49 -3.38 5.47 -6.03
CA ASP A 49 -4.67 4.86 -6.39
C ASP A 49 -4.72 3.37 -6.04
N GLN A 50 -3.66 2.61 -6.39
CA GLN A 50 -3.58 1.19 -6.04
C GLN A 50 -3.54 0.96 -4.52
N LEU A 51 -2.81 1.80 -3.78
CA LEU A 51 -2.77 1.72 -2.31
C LEU A 51 -4.11 2.08 -1.68
N ALA A 52 -4.81 3.07 -2.22
CA ALA A 52 -6.14 3.44 -1.75
C ALA A 52 -7.15 2.30 -1.97
N LEU A 53 -7.14 1.68 -3.15
CA LEU A 53 -7.97 0.51 -3.44
C LEU A 53 -7.67 -0.65 -2.50
N LEU A 54 -6.39 -0.93 -2.26
CA LEU A 54 -6.00 -1.98 -1.34
C LEU A 54 -6.43 -1.65 0.09
N ALA A 55 -6.20 -0.43 0.58
CA ALA A 55 -6.61 -0.02 1.91
C ALA A 55 -8.13 -0.10 2.08
N GLN A 56 -8.90 0.27 1.05
CA GLN A 56 -10.36 0.11 1.03
C GLN A 56 -10.78 -1.37 1.06
N ALA A 57 -10.15 -2.21 0.24
CA ALA A 57 -10.44 -3.65 0.22
C ALA A 57 -10.10 -4.29 1.57
N THR A 58 -8.93 -3.98 2.14
CA THR A 58 -8.55 -4.41 3.48
C THR A 58 -9.59 -3.89 4.49
N HIS A 59 -9.93 -2.61 4.52
CA HIS A 59 -10.92 -2.11 5.48
C HIS A 59 -12.34 -2.70 5.30
N ARG A 60 -12.75 -3.01 4.06
CA ARG A 60 -14.08 -3.54 3.75
C ARG A 60 -14.20 -5.04 4.00
N PHE A 61 -13.10 -5.77 3.80
CA PHE A 61 -13.06 -7.23 3.88
C PHE A 61 -12.26 -7.76 5.06
N VAL A 62 -11.68 -6.89 5.90
CA VAL A 62 -11.06 -7.27 7.17
C VAL A 62 -12.17 -7.80 8.07
N PRO A 63 -12.10 -9.08 8.46
CA PRO A 63 -13.05 -9.64 9.39
C PRO A 63 -12.94 -8.96 10.77
N PRO A 64 -14.04 -8.87 11.55
CA PRO A 64 -14.10 -8.15 12.82
C PRO A 64 -13.05 -8.58 13.86
N PHE A 65 -12.51 -9.79 13.73
CA PHE A 65 -11.51 -10.35 14.65
C PHE A 65 -10.09 -9.78 14.49
N PHE A 66 -9.78 -9.08 13.38
CA PHE A 66 -8.53 -8.32 13.24
C PHE A 66 -8.67 -6.86 13.66
N ALA A 67 -9.90 -6.36 13.85
CA ALA A 67 -10.11 -5.06 14.48
C ALA A 67 -9.63 -5.17 15.93
N ARG A 68 -8.52 -4.48 16.24
CA ARG A 68 -7.92 -4.44 17.58
C ARG A 68 -9.04 -4.23 18.61
N PRO A 69 -9.16 -5.07 19.66
CA PRO A 69 -10.15 -4.81 20.70
C PRO A 69 -9.89 -3.41 21.23
N GLN A 70 -10.92 -2.56 21.22
CA GLN A 70 -10.84 -1.25 21.85
C GLN A 70 -10.55 -1.49 23.33
N ALA A 71 -9.27 -1.38 23.71
CA ALA A 71 -8.86 -1.43 25.10
C ALA A 71 -9.43 -0.18 25.76
N GLY A 72 -10.56 -0.33 26.46
CA GLY A 72 -11.07 0.74 27.31
C GLY A 72 -12.59 0.91 27.29
N LYS A 73 -13.31 -0.07 27.82
CA LYS A 73 -14.37 0.26 28.79
C LYS A 73 -14.47 -0.89 29.81
N GLY A 74 -13.48 -0.89 30.70
CA GLY A 74 -13.55 -1.66 31.94
C GLY A 74 -14.19 -0.79 33.03
N ALA A 75 -14.96 -1.49 33.88
CA ALA A 75 -15.76 -1.04 35.01
C ALA A 75 -17.15 -0.47 34.66
#